data_AF-W9NSE4-F1
#
_entry.id   AF-W9NSE4-F1
#
_cell.length_a   1.000
_cell.length_b   1.000
_cell.length_c   1.000
_cell.angle_alpha   90.00
_cell.angle_beta   90.00
_cell.angle_gamma   90.00
#
_symmetry.space_group_name_H-M   'P 1'
#
loop_
_entity.id
_entity.type
_entity.pdbx_description
1 polymer ?
#
loop_
_entity_poly.entity_id
_entity_poly.type
_entity_poly.pdbx_seq_one_letter_code
_entity_poly.pdbx_strand_id
1 'polypeptide(L)'
;MFCQDHVLVLGSSKLTLVVRFLEHTIALDDFNKSVCLTAALKPLSAHGAEGPGSILSATRVSVASQDNQILIIFNDLITLARRSYKQNNVLFSGDRSLLGRIVDFGPEMIHRPSNSPKTFQFDEDQVYNKTKTKSKYFPSTSEQSDFDIAVKDGVKGAVLGVFEDGYWPGPLMKGLGTLMNEPDVIVATVSYGFSYNMRHRIDGVVPAGDWTDRDLMMLMPFLLASNMSREEISDFIATPYNEI
;
A
#
# COMPACT_ATOMS: atom_id res chain seq x y z
N MET A 1 14.45 -10.51 -27.45
CA MET A 1 13.08 -11.02 -27.24
C MET A 1 12.58 -10.35 -25.97
N PHE A 2 11.98 -9.17 -26.09
CA PHE A 2 11.55 -8.36 -24.95
C PHE A 2 10.11 -8.77 -24.62
N CYS A 3 9.83 -9.18 -23.38
CA CYS A 3 8.47 -9.46 -22.95
C CYS A 3 7.67 -8.16 -23.06
N GLN A 4 6.74 -8.11 -24.02
CA GLN A 4 5.93 -6.92 -24.30
C GLN A 4 4.68 -7.00 -23.43
N ASP A 5 4.60 -6.08 -22.46
CA ASP A 5 3.43 -5.80 -21.59
C ASP A 5 3.19 -6.86 -20.50
N HIS A 6 2.96 -6.38 -19.26
CA HIS A 6 2.86 -7.25 -18.08
C HIS A 6 1.45 -7.19 -17.49
N VAL A 7 0.78 -8.35 -17.51
CA VAL A 7 -0.48 -8.56 -16.80
C VAL A 7 -0.26 -9.59 -15.70
N LEU A 8 -0.49 -9.20 -14.44
CA LEU A 8 -0.44 -10.11 -13.30
C LEU A 8 -1.85 -10.45 -12.86
N VAL A 9 -2.14 -11.75 -12.72
CA VAL A 9 -3.43 -12.26 -12.26
C VAL A 9 -3.27 -12.75 -10.83
N LEU A 10 -4.05 -12.17 -9.91
CA LEU A 10 -3.95 -12.44 -8.48
C LEU A 10 -5.29 -12.88 -7.87
N GLY A 11 -5.22 -13.45 -6.67
CA GLY A 11 -6.39 -13.62 -5.82
C GLY A 11 -6.94 -12.25 -5.38
N SER A 12 -8.26 -12.06 -5.53
CA SER A 12 -8.86 -10.73 -5.37
C SER A 12 -8.85 -10.19 -3.93
N SER A 13 -8.57 -11.02 -2.91
CA SER A 13 -8.55 -10.60 -1.50
C SER A 13 -7.34 -9.75 -1.11
N LYS A 14 -6.23 -9.87 -1.85
CA LYS A 14 -4.97 -9.15 -1.57
C LYS A 14 -4.51 -8.29 -2.75
N LEU A 15 -5.38 -8.10 -3.76
CA LEU A 15 -5.06 -7.36 -4.98
C LEU A 15 -4.50 -5.96 -4.67
N THR A 16 -5.25 -5.13 -3.93
CA THR A 16 -4.83 -3.76 -3.61
C THR A 16 -3.51 -3.74 -2.84
N LEU A 17 -3.35 -4.67 -1.91
CA LEU A 17 -2.13 -4.80 -1.09
C LEU A 17 -0.90 -5.09 -1.96
N VAL A 18 -0.97 -6.10 -2.84
CA VAL A 18 0.15 -6.44 -3.73
C VAL A 18 0.45 -5.30 -4.71
N VAL A 19 -0.58 -4.62 -5.23
CA VAL A 19 -0.38 -3.47 -6.11
C VAL A 19 0.39 -2.37 -5.38
N ARG A 20 -0.01 -2.02 -4.14
CA ARG A 20 0.69 -1.02 -3.32
C ARG A 20 2.15 -1.41 -3.05
N PHE A 21 2.42 -2.70 -2.85
CA PHE A 21 3.79 -3.21 -2.71
C PHE A 21 4.61 -2.94 -3.98
N LEU A 22 4.11 -3.41 -5.11
CA LEU A 22 4.81 -3.32 -6.40
C LEU A 22 5.02 -1.87 -6.82
N GLU A 23 4.02 -1.00 -6.57
CA GLU A 23 4.04 0.43 -6.92
C GLU A 23 5.24 1.16 -6.30
N HIS A 24 5.70 0.70 -5.13
CA HIS A 24 6.78 1.32 -4.37
C HIS A 24 8.11 0.55 -4.41
N THR A 25 8.15 -0.62 -5.06
CA THR A 25 9.34 -1.48 -5.11
C THR A 25 9.84 -1.74 -6.54
N ILE A 26 8.99 -1.57 -7.55
CA ILE A 26 9.39 -1.65 -8.95
C ILE A 26 9.67 -0.24 -9.47
N ALA A 27 10.91 0.02 -9.89
CA ALA A 27 11.26 1.25 -10.60
C ALA A 27 10.73 1.18 -12.05
N LEU A 28 9.57 1.80 -12.30
CA LEU A 28 8.91 1.75 -13.61
C LEU A 28 9.62 2.57 -14.70
N ASP A 29 10.50 3.50 -14.31
CA ASP A 29 11.30 4.32 -15.24
C ASP A 29 12.14 3.45 -16.19
N ASP A 30 12.54 2.26 -15.75
CA ASP A 30 13.29 1.30 -16.57
C ASP A 30 12.41 0.51 -17.56
N PHE A 31 11.09 0.51 -17.35
CA PHE A 31 10.16 -0.37 -18.08
C PHE A 31 9.40 0.32 -19.21
N ASN A 32 9.31 1.66 -19.22
CA ASN A 32 8.62 2.45 -20.24
C ASN A 32 7.20 1.94 -20.62
N LYS A 33 6.57 1.20 -19.70
CA LYS A 33 5.31 0.48 -19.89
C LYS A 33 4.55 0.37 -18.58
N SER A 34 3.23 0.31 -18.67
CA SER A 34 2.35 0.09 -17.52
C SER A 34 2.24 -1.39 -17.16
N VAL A 35 2.14 -1.69 -15.86
CA VAL A 35 1.92 -3.04 -15.33
C VAL A 35 0.46 -3.13 -14.86
N CYS A 36 -0.32 -4.03 -15.44
CA CYS A 36 -1.74 -4.17 -15.09
C CYS A 36 -1.96 -5.38 -14.18
N LEU A 37 -2.65 -5.17 -13.07
CA LEU A 37 -3.05 -6.23 -12.15
C LEU A 37 -4.54 -6.41 -12.19
N THR A 38 -4.98 -7.66 -12.29
CA THR A 38 -6.41 -8.00 -12.30
C THR A 38 -6.69 -9.23 -11.45
N ALA A 39 -7.97 -9.42 -11.14
CA ALA A 39 -8.45 -10.56 -10.36
C ALA A 39 -9.91 -10.86 -10.70
N ALA A 40 -10.38 -12.02 -10.27
CA ALA A 40 -11.79 -12.41 -10.32
C ALA A 40 -12.32 -12.65 -8.89
N LEU A 41 -13.63 -12.44 -8.71
CA LEU A 41 -14.37 -12.83 -7.51
C LEU A 41 -14.81 -14.29 -7.59
N LYS A 42 -15.23 -14.73 -8.78
CA LYS A 42 -15.72 -16.09 -9.01
C LYS A 42 -14.61 -17.02 -9.48
N PRO A 43 -14.66 -18.31 -9.09
CA PRO A 43 -13.80 -19.31 -9.71
C PRO A 43 -14.17 -19.49 -11.18
N LEU A 44 -13.20 -19.94 -12.00
CA LEU A 44 -13.38 -20.10 -13.44
C LEU A 44 -14.54 -21.03 -13.82
N SER A 45 -14.84 -22.03 -12.98
CA SER A 45 -15.92 -22.99 -13.19
C SER A 45 -17.32 -22.45 -12.92
N ALA A 46 -17.46 -21.25 -12.34
CA ALA A 46 -18.76 -20.69 -12.00
C ALA A 46 -19.46 -20.08 -13.22
N HIS A 47 -20.80 -20.12 -13.20
CA HIS A 47 -21.59 -19.44 -14.22
C HIS A 47 -21.40 -17.92 -14.14
N GLY A 48 -21.10 -17.32 -15.30
CA GLY A 48 -20.80 -15.89 -15.41
C GLY A 48 -19.52 -15.50 -14.67
N ALA A 49 -18.48 -16.34 -14.74
CA ALA A 49 -17.14 -16.03 -14.24
C ALA A 49 -16.52 -14.89 -15.06
N GLU A 50 -16.13 -13.82 -14.38
CA GLU A 50 -15.53 -12.64 -15.00
C GLU A 50 -14.05 -12.80 -15.39
N GLY A 51 -13.35 -13.80 -14.86
CA GLY A 51 -11.89 -13.95 -15.01
C GLY A 51 -11.34 -13.82 -16.44
N PRO A 52 -11.86 -14.55 -17.44
CA PRO A 52 -11.40 -14.41 -18.83
C PRO A 52 -11.58 -12.98 -19.38
N GLY A 53 -12.72 -12.35 -19.08
CA GLY A 53 -13.01 -10.98 -19.46
C GLY A 53 -12.07 -9.98 -18.79
N SER A 54 -11.81 -10.16 -17.48
CA SER A 54 -10.88 -9.32 -16.73
C SER A 54 -9.45 -9.39 -17.26
N ILE A 55 -8.98 -10.59 -17.65
CA ILE A 55 -7.65 -10.77 -18.28
C ILE A 55 -7.58 -10.07 -19.64
N LEU A 56 -8.60 -10.23 -20.48
CA LEU A 56 -8.67 -9.57 -21.78
C LEU A 56 -8.64 -8.05 -21.64
N SER A 57 -9.45 -7.51 -20.73
CA SER A 57 -9.50 -6.08 -20.43
C SER A 57 -8.16 -5.56 -19.92
N ALA A 58 -7.53 -6.26 -18.97
CA ALA A 58 -6.22 -5.86 -18.44
C ALA A 58 -5.13 -5.88 -19.51
N THR A 59 -5.16 -6.86 -20.42
CA THR A 59 -4.24 -6.93 -21.56
C THR A 59 -4.43 -5.72 -22.48
N ARG A 60 -5.68 -5.40 -22.84
CA ARG A 60 -5.99 -4.24 -23.69
C ARG A 60 -5.59 -2.92 -23.02
N VAL A 61 -5.78 -2.79 -21.71
CA VAL A 61 -5.32 -1.61 -20.95
C VAL A 61 -3.80 -1.52 -20.98
N SER A 62 -3.07 -2.63 -20.77
CA SER A 62 -1.61 -2.63 -20.75
C SER A 62 -0.99 -2.19 -22.08
N VAL A 63 -1.64 -2.51 -23.21
CA VAL A 63 -1.22 -2.10 -24.55
C VAL A 63 -1.58 -0.62 -24.83
N ALA A 64 -2.72 -0.15 -24.31
CA ALA A 64 -3.21 1.20 -24.56
C ALA A 64 -2.58 2.27 -23.65
N SER A 65 -2.15 1.89 -22.44
CA SER A 65 -1.61 2.81 -21.45
C SER A 65 -0.17 3.22 -21.78
N GLN A 66 0.12 4.52 -21.68
CA GLN A 66 1.45 5.10 -21.92
C GLN A 66 2.03 5.80 -20.68
N ASP A 67 1.36 5.70 -19.53
CA ASP A 67 1.66 6.55 -18.37
C ASP A 67 2.67 5.93 -17.39
N ASN A 68 3.27 4.78 -17.73
CA ASN A 68 4.26 4.05 -16.91
C ASN A 68 3.81 3.87 -15.45
N GLN A 69 2.60 3.35 -15.25
CA GLN A 69 2.02 3.15 -13.91
C GLN A 69 1.73 1.67 -13.63
N ILE A 70 1.62 1.35 -12.34
CA ILE A 70 0.99 0.10 -11.91
C ILE A 70 -0.52 0.34 -11.75
N LEU A 71 -1.32 -0.40 -12.51
CA LEU A 71 -2.76 -0.22 -12.63
C LEU A 71 -3.54 -1.40 -12.03
N ILE A 72 -4.66 -1.09 -11.38
CA ILE A 72 -5.65 -2.06 -10.93
C ILE A 72 -6.80 -2.09 -11.92
N ILE A 73 -7.06 -3.27 -12.50
CA ILE A 73 -8.17 -3.53 -13.41
C ILE A 73 -9.13 -4.49 -12.72
N PHE A 74 -10.24 -3.96 -12.19
CA PHE A 74 -11.17 -4.75 -11.39
C PHE A 74 -12.57 -4.13 -11.36
N ASN A 75 -13.62 -4.95 -11.46
CA ASN A 75 -15.02 -4.51 -11.54
C ASN A 75 -15.25 -3.36 -12.56
N ASP A 76 -14.72 -3.53 -13.77
CA ASP A 76 -14.78 -2.55 -14.87
C ASP A 76 -14.17 -1.17 -14.58
N LEU A 77 -13.33 -1.07 -13.55
CA LEU A 77 -12.57 0.15 -13.24
C LEU A 77 -11.11 0.00 -13.63
N ILE A 78 -10.51 1.11 -14.07
CA ILE A 78 -9.06 1.28 -14.24
C ILE A 78 -8.62 2.29 -13.19
N THR A 79 -7.85 1.85 -12.18
CA THR A 79 -7.46 2.71 -11.06
C THR A 79 -5.98 2.61 -10.70
N LEU A 80 -5.44 3.70 -10.16
CA LEU A 80 -4.19 3.71 -9.40
C LEU A 80 -4.38 3.04 -8.04
N ALA A 81 -3.28 2.65 -7.41
CA ALA A 81 -3.31 2.03 -6.09
C ALA A 81 -3.53 3.05 -4.96
N ARG A 82 -3.03 4.28 -5.13
CA ARG A 82 -3.13 5.36 -4.15
C ARG A 82 -4.52 5.46 -3.53
N ARG A 83 -4.61 5.26 -2.21
CA ARG A 83 -5.88 5.35 -1.45
C ARG A 83 -7.03 4.47 -1.97
N SER A 84 -6.77 3.57 -2.92
CA SER A 84 -7.74 2.62 -3.42
C SER A 84 -7.78 1.42 -2.49
N TYR A 85 -8.98 1.02 -2.10
CA TYR A 85 -9.17 -0.09 -1.17
C TYR A 85 -10.34 -0.96 -1.61
N LYS A 86 -10.32 -2.22 -1.18
CA LYS A 86 -11.39 -3.17 -1.47
C LYS A 86 -12.17 -3.49 -0.20
N GLN A 87 -13.49 -3.31 -0.26
CA GLN A 87 -14.40 -3.67 0.82
C GLN A 87 -15.59 -4.43 0.24
N ASN A 88 -15.95 -5.56 0.85
CA ASN A 88 -17.12 -6.37 0.45
C ASN A 88 -17.19 -6.66 -1.06
N ASN A 89 -16.06 -7.07 -1.65
CA ASN A 89 -15.93 -7.37 -3.09
C ASN A 89 -16.07 -6.17 -4.05
N VAL A 90 -16.17 -4.95 -3.53
CA VAL A 90 -16.18 -3.71 -4.31
C VAL A 90 -14.83 -3.02 -4.15
N LEU A 91 -14.25 -2.60 -5.27
CA LEU A 91 -13.08 -1.72 -5.28
C LEU A 91 -13.57 -0.27 -5.23
N PHE A 92 -13.06 0.48 -4.26
CA PHE A 92 -13.24 1.92 -4.15
C PHE A 92 -11.95 2.59 -4.61
N SER A 93 -12.05 3.49 -5.58
CA SER A 93 -10.92 4.30 -6.01
C SER A 93 -10.65 5.40 -4.99
N GLY A 94 -9.37 5.60 -4.66
CA GLY A 94 -8.94 6.76 -3.90
C GLY A 94 -9.17 8.08 -4.65
N ASP A 95 -8.98 9.19 -3.94
CA ASP A 95 -9.00 10.51 -4.57
C ASP A 95 -7.99 10.56 -5.74
N ARG A 96 -8.42 11.13 -6.87
CA ARG A 96 -7.68 11.20 -8.15
C ARG A 96 -7.11 9.87 -8.67
N SER A 97 -7.60 8.73 -8.16
CA SER A 97 -7.05 7.42 -8.49
C SER A 97 -7.87 6.66 -9.53
N LEU A 98 -9.11 7.07 -9.78
CA LEU A 98 -9.87 6.56 -10.92
C LEU A 98 -9.31 7.16 -12.21
N LEU A 99 -8.82 6.32 -13.12
CA LEU A 99 -8.31 6.74 -14.42
C LEU A 99 -9.32 6.53 -15.54
N GLY A 100 -10.18 5.51 -15.44
CA GLY A 100 -11.10 5.18 -16.49
C GLY A 100 -11.97 3.97 -16.16
N ARG A 101 -12.68 3.49 -17.18
CA ARG A 101 -13.58 2.33 -17.10
C ARG A 101 -13.30 1.34 -18.22
N ILE A 102 -13.84 0.13 -18.05
CA ILE A 102 -13.90 -0.89 -19.09
C ILE A 102 -15.29 -0.89 -19.71
N VAL A 103 -15.35 -0.75 -21.03
CA VAL A 103 -16.58 -0.85 -21.83
C VAL A 103 -16.30 -1.82 -22.98
N ASP A 104 -17.11 -2.87 -23.11
CA ASP A 104 -16.93 -3.94 -24.11
C ASP A 104 -15.49 -4.51 -24.15
N PHE A 105 -14.93 -4.73 -22.95
CA PHE A 105 -13.55 -5.16 -22.70
C PHE A 105 -12.47 -4.17 -23.19
N GLY A 106 -12.82 -2.97 -23.62
CA GLY A 106 -11.91 -1.90 -24.03
C GLY A 106 -11.74 -0.83 -22.95
N PRO A 107 -10.58 -0.16 -22.87
CA PRO A 107 -10.38 0.95 -21.95
C PRO A 107 -11.02 2.24 -22.44
N GLU A 108 -11.82 2.88 -21.60
CA GLU A 108 -12.26 4.27 -21.75
C GLU A 108 -11.59 5.13 -20.67
N MET A 109 -10.52 5.83 -21.05
CA MET A 109 -9.75 6.68 -20.13
C MET A 109 -10.44 8.04 -19.95
N ILE A 110 -10.62 8.45 -18.70
CA ILE A 110 -11.28 9.70 -18.29
C ILE A 110 -10.25 10.69 -17.71
N HIS A 111 -9.27 10.16 -16.96
CA HIS A 111 -8.25 10.94 -16.27
C HIS A 111 -6.84 10.39 -16.57
N ARG A 112 -5.84 11.25 -16.46
CA ARG A 112 -4.43 10.86 -16.43
C ARG A 112 -3.91 10.85 -14.99
N PRO A 113 -2.87 10.07 -14.68
CA PRO A 113 -2.22 10.12 -13.38
C PRO A 113 -1.76 11.54 -13.03
N SER A 114 -2.10 12.00 -11.81
CA SER A 114 -1.67 13.31 -11.29
C SER A 114 -0.46 13.23 -10.35
N ASN A 115 0.04 12.01 -10.11
CA ASN A 115 1.06 11.73 -9.11
C ASN A 115 1.90 10.54 -9.58
N SER A 116 3.18 10.52 -9.20
CA SER A 116 4.06 9.37 -9.37
C SER A 116 4.44 8.80 -8.00
N PRO A 117 4.44 7.47 -7.83
CA PRO A 117 4.88 6.86 -6.59
C PRO A 117 6.39 7.05 -6.39
N LYS A 118 6.82 7.35 -5.16
CA LYS A 118 8.23 7.19 -4.77
C LYS A 118 8.54 5.70 -4.71
N THR A 119 9.72 5.30 -5.16
CA THR A 119 10.18 3.90 -5.06
C THR A 119 11.37 3.79 -4.13
N PHE A 120 11.53 2.64 -3.49
CA PHE A 120 12.73 2.34 -2.70
C PHE A 120 13.31 1.00 -3.09
N GLN A 121 14.61 0.86 -2.89
CA GLN A 121 15.35 -0.39 -3.11
C GLN A 121 15.64 -1.04 -1.75
N PHE A 122 15.61 -2.35 -1.71
CA PHE A 122 15.90 -3.12 -0.50
C PHE A 122 16.80 -4.30 -0.82
N ASP A 123 17.58 -4.72 0.18
CA ASP A 123 18.46 -5.87 0.09
C ASP A 123 17.67 -7.14 0.47
N GLU A 124 17.45 -8.04 -0.50
CA GLU A 124 16.68 -9.28 -0.32
C GLU A 124 17.25 -10.17 0.80
N ASP A 125 18.58 -10.23 0.94
CA ASP A 125 19.25 -11.03 1.97
C ASP A 125 19.03 -10.42 3.37
N GLN A 126 18.94 -9.09 3.45
CA GLN A 126 18.58 -8.41 4.69
C GLN A 126 17.10 -8.50 5.02
N VAL A 127 16.21 -8.53 4.04
CA VAL A 127 14.77 -8.70 4.27
C VAL A 127 14.52 -10.02 5.00
N TYR A 128 15.09 -11.14 4.55
CA TYR A 128 14.88 -12.44 5.22
C TYR A 128 15.32 -12.44 6.70
N ASN A 129 16.42 -11.75 7.01
CA ASN A 129 16.95 -11.67 8.37
C ASN A 129 16.27 -10.61 9.26
N LYS A 130 15.76 -9.51 8.68
CA LYS A 130 15.11 -8.39 9.40
C LYS A 130 13.58 -8.56 9.52
N THR A 131 12.94 -9.38 8.70
CA THR A 131 11.47 -9.56 8.66
C THR A 131 10.89 -10.35 9.83
N LYS A 132 11.68 -11.16 10.56
CA LYS A 132 11.09 -12.10 11.51
C LYS A 132 10.43 -11.48 12.75
N THR A 133 10.76 -10.25 13.17
CA THR A 133 10.22 -9.68 14.43
C THR A 133 10.17 -8.15 14.54
N LYS A 134 10.48 -7.39 13.48
CA LYS A 134 10.72 -5.94 13.65
C LYS A 134 9.52 -5.03 13.45
N SER A 135 8.34 -5.51 13.02
CA SER A 135 7.16 -4.66 12.87
C SER A 135 5.92 -5.19 13.58
N LYS A 136 5.16 -4.32 14.25
CA LYS A 136 3.93 -4.68 14.97
C LYS A 136 2.82 -3.65 14.73
N TYR A 137 1.60 -4.14 14.58
CA TYR A 137 0.39 -3.32 14.55
C TYR A 137 -0.17 -3.14 15.96
N PHE A 138 -0.55 -1.91 16.28
CA PHE A 138 -1.16 -1.53 17.55
C PHE A 138 -2.53 -0.90 17.26
N PRO A 139 -3.64 -1.64 17.43
CA PRO A 139 -4.96 -1.04 17.37
C PRO A 139 -5.15 -0.03 18.51
N SER A 140 -6.10 0.90 18.37
CA SER A 140 -6.44 1.87 19.41
C SER A 140 -6.98 1.26 20.71
N THR A 141 -7.27 -0.04 20.70
CA THR A 141 -7.66 -0.85 21.87
C THR A 141 -6.48 -1.58 22.52
N SER A 142 -5.24 -1.30 22.12
CA SER A 142 -4.05 -1.91 22.74
C SER A 142 -3.96 -1.58 24.23
N GLU A 143 -3.27 -2.42 24.98
CA GLU A 143 -2.98 -2.19 26.40
C GLU A 143 -1.52 -1.74 26.60
N GLN A 144 -1.19 -1.23 27.79
CA GLN A 144 0.18 -0.83 28.09
C GLN A 144 1.17 -2.01 27.94
N SER A 145 0.76 -3.21 28.33
CA SER A 145 1.54 -4.44 28.22
C SER A 145 1.94 -4.78 26.77
N ASP A 146 1.16 -4.36 25.77
CA ASP A 146 1.47 -4.60 24.37
C ASP A 146 2.73 -3.87 23.92
N PHE A 147 2.97 -2.68 24.47
CA PHE A 147 4.16 -1.86 24.23
C PHE A 147 5.38 -2.45 24.93
N ASP A 148 5.23 -2.88 26.19
CA ASP A 148 6.31 -3.52 26.95
C ASP A 148 6.79 -4.81 26.25
N ILE A 149 5.86 -5.61 25.74
CA ILE A 149 6.16 -6.81 24.93
C ILE A 149 6.89 -6.41 23.63
N ALA A 150 6.43 -5.37 22.94
CA ALA A 150 7.04 -4.93 21.70
C ALA A 150 8.48 -4.44 21.86
N VAL A 151 8.77 -3.72 22.95
CA VAL A 151 10.13 -3.32 23.31
C VAL A 151 10.99 -4.55 23.57
N LYS A 152 10.49 -5.51 24.36
CA LYS A 152 11.19 -6.77 24.64
C LYS A 152 11.47 -7.59 23.38
N ASP A 153 10.55 -7.60 22.44
CA ASP A 153 10.66 -8.32 21.17
C ASP A 153 11.55 -7.57 20.14
N GLY A 154 12.00 -6.36 20.46
CA GLY A 154 12.87 -5.56 19.61
C GLY A 154 12.18 -4.98 18.39
N VAL A 155 10.90 -4.61 18.50
CA VAL A 155 10.14 -3.96 17.43
C VAL A 155 10.83 -2.66 17.02
N LYS A 156 10.99 -2.45 15.71
CA LYS A 156 11.59 -1.26 15.08
C LYS A 156 10.60 -0.47 14.20
N GLY A 157 9.49 -1.08 13.79
CA GLY A 157 8.41 -0.43 13.07
C GLY A 157 7.07 -0.65 13.76
N ALA A 158 6.42 0.41 14.20
CA ALA A 158 5.10 0.34 14.81
C ALA A 158 4.07 1.00 13.89
N VAL A 159 3.02 0.27 13.55
CA VAL A 159 1.86 0.81 12.83
C VAL A 159 0.74 1.02 13.84
N LEU A 160 0.39 2.28 14.06
CA LEU A 160 -0.55 2.70 15.09
C LEU A 160 -1.91 2.99 14.46
N GLY A 161 -2.89 2.13 14.72
CA GLY A 161 -4.27 2.34 14.30
C GLY A 161 -4.96 3.34 15.22
N VAL A 162 -5.17 4.56 14.75
CA VAL A 162 -5.71 5.66 15.56
C VAL A 162 -7.17 5.94 15.24
N PHE A 163 -7.82 6.72 16.11
CA PHE A 163 -9.17 7.21 15.86
C PHE A 163 -9.15 8.42 14.93
N GLU A 164 -10.12 8.46 14.01
CA GLU A 164 -10.37 9.57 13.08
C GLU A 164 -9.09 10.03 12.35
N ASP A 165 -8.70 11.29 12.54
CA ASP A 165 -7.59 11.96 11.86
C ASP A 165 -6.29 11.94 12.66
N GLY A 166 -6.16 11.12 13.71
CA GLY A 166 -4.92 11.02 14.49
C GLY A 166 -5.08 10.85 16.00
N TYR A 167 -6.29 10.68 16.51
CA TYR A 167 -6.52 10.67 17.96
C TYR A 167 -6.08 9.35 18.60
N TRP A 168 -5.28 9.45 19.66
CA TRP A 168 -4.78 8.32 20.42
C TRP A 168 -5.20 8.42 21.90
N PRO A 169 -5.63 7.32 22.54
CA PRO A 169 -6.04 7.35 23.94
C PRO A 169 -4.91 7.82 24.87
N GLY A 170 -5.18 8.88 25.63
CA GLY A 170 -4.25 9.43 26.63
C GLY A 170 -3.63 8.37 27.57
N PRO A 171 -4.39 7.41 28.12
CA PRO A 171 -3.83 6.36 28.98
C PRO A 171 -2.74 5.50 28.33
N LEU A 172 -2.73 5.39 27.00
CA LEU A 172 -1.75 4.59 26.25
C LEU A 172 -0.51 5.39 25.84
N MET A 173 -0.50 6.71 26.04
CA MET A 173 0.63 7.58 25.68
C MET A 173 1.91 7.21 26.41
N LYS A 174 1.82 6.71 27.66
CA LYS A 174 2.99 6.26 28.42
C LYS A 174 3.66 5.05 27.76
N GLY A 175 2.88 4.04 27.40
CA GLY A 175 3.40 2.83 26.73
C GLY A 175 3.97 3.16 25.35
N LEU A 176 3.26 4.00 24.59
CA LEU A 176 3.74 4.51 23.31
C LEU A 176 5.07 5.27 23.46
N GLY A 177 5.18 6.15 24.46
CA GLY A 177 6.41 6.89 24.75
C GLY A 177 7.59 5.97 25.08
N THR A 178 7.37 4.88 25.83
CA THR A 178 8.41 3.88 26.08
C THR A 178 8.94 3.28 24.77
N LEU A 179 8.04 2.86 23.87
CA LEU A 179 8.42 2.30 22.57
C LEU A 179 9.12 3.33 21.67
N MET A 180 8.68 4.60 21.69
CA MET A 180 9.29 5.67 20.89
C MET A 180 10.69 6.07 21.35
N ASN A 181 11.03 5.83 22.62
CA ASN A 181 12.35 6.09 23.16
C ASN A 181 13.38 5.01 22.80
N GLU A 182 12.93 3.86 22.26
CA GLU A 182 13.85 2.84 21.76
C GLU A 182 14.60 3.33 20.51
N PRO A 183 15.90 3.04 20.40
CA PRO A 183 16.69 3.50 19.27
C PRO A 183 16.16 2.93 17.95
N ASP A 184 16.15 3.78 16.93
CA ASP A 184 15.76 3.45 15.55
C ASP A 184 14.30 3.00 15.38
N VAL A 185 13.43 3.21 16.37
CA VAL A 185 12.00 2.94 16.22
C VAL A 185 11.34 4.01 15.35
N ILE A 186 10.56 3.54 14.38
CA ILE A 186 9.65 4.33 13.56
C ILE A 186 8.23 3.98 13.99
N VAL A 187 7.45 4.98 14.35
CA VAL A 187 6.02 4.83 14.61
C VAL A 187 5.26 5.62 13.55
N ALA A 188 4.27 4.99 12.94
CA ALA A 188 3.44 5.60 11.92
C ALA A 188 1.96 5.44 12.23
N THR A 189 1.16 6.50 12.09
CA THR A 189 -0.27 6.49 12.38
C THR A 189 -1.10 6.31 11.12
N VAL A 190 -2.05 5.38 11.18
CA VAL A 190 -2.95 5.04 10.09
C VAL A 190 -4.39 5.08 10.59
N SER A 191 -5.33 5.41 9.70
CA SER A 191 -6.75 5.20 10.00
C SER A 191 -7.09 3.72 9.82
N TYR A 192 -8.05 3.22 10.58
CA TYR A 192 -8.37 1.80 10.61
C TYR A 192 -9.10 1.36 9.33
N GLY A 193 -8.44 0.53 8.51
CA GLY A 193 -9.06 -0.14 7.37
C GLY A 193 -9.33 0.73 6.12
N PHE A 194 -8.98 2.01 6.15
CA PHE A 194 -9.03 2.92 5.01
C PHE A 194 -7.95 3.99 5.12
N SER A 195 -7.53 4.55 3.98
CA SER A 195 -6.63 5.70 3.95
C SER A 195 -7.41 6.98 4.24
N TYR A 196 -6.86 7.86 5.07
CA TYR A 196 -7.50 9.10 5.49
C TYR A 196 -6.45 10.18 5.70
N ASN A 197 -6.80 11.46 5.53
CA ASN A 197 -5.85 12.54 5.80
C ASN A 197 -5.51 12.60 7.29
N MET A 198 -4.33 12.07 7.65
CA MET A 198 -3.82 12.02 9.01
C MET A 198 -3.20 13.36 9.41
N ARG A 199 -3.56 13.85 10.60
CA ARG A 199 -2.93 15.02 11.22
C ARG A 199 -1.79 14.61 12.14
N HIS A 200 -0.79 15.47 12.23
CA HIS A 200 0.29 15.32 13.20
C HIS A 200 -0.21 15.71 14.60
N ARG A 201 -0.78 14.73 15.32
CA ARG A 201 -1.35 14.91 16.68
C ARG A 201 -0.49 14.34 17.80
N ILE A 202 0.49 13.51 17.45
CA ILE A 202 1.39 12.85 18.39
C ILE A 202 2.81 13.18 17.94
N ASP A 203 3.53 13.93 18.77
CA ASP A 203 4.90 14.33 18.47
C ASP A 203 5.80 13.10 18.29
N GLY A 204 6.64 13.11 17.25
CA GLY A 204 7.56 12.02 16.93
C GLY A 204 6.94 10.83 16.21
N VAL A 205 5.64 10.88 15.89
CA VAL A 205 4.94 9.85 15.11
C VAL A 205 4.65 10.34 13.69
N VAL A 206 4.86 9.47 12.70
CA VAL A 206 4.70 9.78 11.28
C VAL A 206 3.24 9.68 10.85
N PRO A 207 2.58 10.74 10.36
CA PRO A 207 1.22 10.67 9.86
C PRO A 207 1.16 9.96 8.50
N ALA A 208 0.61 8.75 8.44
CA ALA A 208 0.67 7.87 7.27
C ALA A 208 -0.66 7.86 6.50
N GLY A 209 -1.11 9.01 6.01
CA GLY A 209 -2.48 9.17 5.49
C GLY A 209 -2.80 8.53 4.14
N ASP A 210 -1.80 8.23 3.34
CA ASP A 210 -1.97 7.52 2.07
C ASP A 210 -1.94 5.98 2.23
N TRP A 211 -1.80 5.49 3.46
CA TRP A 211 -1.66 4.07 3.77
C TRP A 211 -2.85 3.56 4.60
N THR A 212 -3.19 2.29 4.39
CA THR A 212 -3.94 1.52 5.39
C THR A 212 -2.98 0.85 6.37
N ASP A 213 -3.52 0.35 7.49
CA ASP A 213 -2.80 -0.53 8.42
C ASP A 213 -2.16 -1.73 7.72
N ARG A 214 -2.88 -2.33 6.77
CA ARG A 214 -2.41 -3.52 6.05
C ARG A 214 -1.29 -3.19 5.08
N ASP A 215 -1.40 -2.07 4.36
CA ASP A 215 -0.37 -1.64 3.41
C ASP A 215 0.94 -1.40 4.15
N LEU A 216 0.87 -0.65 5.25
CA LEU A 216 2.06 -0.27 5.98
C LEU A 216 2.65 -1.45 6.77
N MET A 217 1.81 -2.33 7.33
CA MET A 217 2.31 -3.56 7.97
C MET A 217 3.03 -4.49 6.99
N MET A 218 2.63 -4.50 5.73
CA MET A 218 3.33 -5.26 4.70
C MET A 218 4.62 -4.55 4.24
N LEU A 219 4.61 -3.23 4.07
CA LEU A 219 5.77 -2.48 3.55
C LEU A 219 6.85 -2.22 4.61
N MET A 220 6.48 -2.06 5.87
CA MET A 220 7.40 -1.66 6.95
C MET A 220 8.64 -2.57 7.07
N PRO A 221 8.54 -3.92 7.01
CA PRO A 221 9.73 -4.76 7.03
C PRO A 221 10.72 -4.47 5.89
N PHE A 222 10.22 -4.13 4.71
CA PHE A 222 11.05 -3.81 3.54
C PHE A 222 11.67 -2.42 3.65
N LEU A 223 10.92 -1.44 4.17
CA LEU A 223 11.47 -0.11 4.49
C LEU A 223 12.61 -0.21 5.51
N LEU A 224 12.43 -0.99 6.58
CA LEU A 224 13.47 -1.23 7.60
C LEU A 224 14.68 -2.04 7.07
N ALA A 225 14.50 -2.75 5.95
CA ALA A 225 15.55 -3.49 5.26
C ALA A 225 16.17 -2.69 4.09
N SER A 226 15.63 -1.52 3.77
CA SER A 226 16.17 -0.63 2.75
C SER A 226 17.47 0.03 3.22
N ASN A 227 18.13 0.70 2.28
CA ASN A 227 19.30 1.53 2.57
C ASN A 227 18.93 2.94 3.06
N MET A 228 17.64 3.22 3.27
CA MET A 228 17.17 4.51 3.74
C MET A 228 17.50 4.73 5.22
N SER A 229 17.79 5.99 5.58
CA SER A 229 17.85 6.43 6.96
C SER A 229 16.46 6.42 7.61
N ARG A 230 16.42 6.55 8.94
CA ARG A 230 15.17 6.68 9.69
C ARG A 230 14.34 7.87 9.21
N GLU A 231 15.00 8.99 8.92
CA GLU A 231 14.37 10.21 8.42
C GLU A 231 13.81 10.01 7.01
N GLU A 232 14.54 9.33 6.13
CA GLU A 232 14.09 9.02 4.77
C GLU A 232 12.90 8.06 4.76
N ILE A 233 12.90 7.04 5.64
CA ILE A 233 11.73 6.15 5.80
C ILE A 233 10.53 6.95 6.33
N SER A 234 10.75 7.85 7.28
CA SER A 234 9.68 8.68 7.84
C SER A 234 9.08 9.62 6.78
N ASP A 235 9.92 10.25 5.95
CA ASP A 235 9.47 11.08 4.82
C ASP A 235 8.71 10.26 3.79
N PHE A 236 9.22 9.07 3.44
CA PHE A 236 8.56 8.16 2.51
C PHE A 236 7.16 7.76 2.98
N ILE A 237 7.02 7.43 4.26
CA ILE A 237 5.71 7.08 4.85
C ILE A 237 4.78 8.30 4.87
N ALA A 238 5.29 9.49 5.21
CA ALA A 238 4.47 10.70 5.24
C ALA A 238 4.01 11.14 3.84
N THR A 239 4.90 11.01 2.85
CA THR A 239 4.72 11.54 1.49
C THR A 239 5.14 10.52 0.41
N PRO A 240 4.37 9.44 0.20
CA PRO A 240 4.77 8.36 -0.71
C PRO A 240 4.67 8.68 -2.20
N TYR A 241 4.17 9.86 -2.56
CA TYR A 241 3.96 10.26 -3.94
C TYR A 241 4.57 11.63 -4.19
N ASN A 242 5.11 11.82 -5.40
CA ASN A 242 5.44 13.12 -5.94
C ASN A 242 4.21 13.66 -6.70
N GLU A 243 4.01 14.99 -6.69
CA GLU A 243 3.04 15.62 -7.59
C GLU A 243 3.65 15.78 -8.99
N ILE A 244 2.83 15.58 -10.03
CA ILE A 244 3.22 15.73 -11.46
C ILE A 244 2.62 17.04 -11.99
#